data_AF-A0A8T9AF19-F1
#
_entry.id   AF-A0A8T9AF19-F1
#
_cell.length_a   1.000
_cell.length_b   1.000
_cell.length_c   1.000
_cell.angle_alpha   90.00
_cell.angle_beta   90.00
_cell.angle_gamma   90.00
#
_symmetry.space_group_name_H-M   'P 1'
#
loop_
_entity.id
_entity.type
_entity.pdbx_description
1 polymer ?
#
loop_
_entity_poly.entity_id
_entity_poly.type
_entity_poly.pdbx_seq_one_letter_code
_entity_poly.pdbx_strand_id
1 'polypeptide(L)' 'MALNQTDILLIILHIFFIGFFILWIWMLIDAIFANGRRLKCKILKDNPDGSKLVWILVIIFAGWVGAVVYYILEKRERRK' A
#
# COMPACT_ATOMS: atom_id res chain seq x y z
N MET A 1 14.71 34.85 -11.35
CA MET A 1 15.12 33.85 -10.35
C MET A 1 15.73 32.69 -11.09
N ALA A 2 17.04 32.47 -10.95
CA ALA A 2 17.65 31.23 -11.44
C ALA A 2 17.14 30.08 -10.57
N LEU A 3 16.80 28.93 -11.18
CA LEU A 3 16.53 27.71 -10.43
C LEU A 3 17.86 27.19 -9.89
N ASN A 4 18.00 27.19 -8.56
CA ASN A 4 19.18 26.66 -7.90
C ASN A 4 19.17 25.13 -7.94
N GLN A 5 20.35 24.52 -7.81
CA GLN A 5 20.48 23.05 -7.78
C GLN A 5 19.63 22.40 -6.69
N THR A 6 19.43 23.10 -5.56
CA THR A 6 18.53 22.69 -4.47
C THR A 6 17.07 22.63 -4.93
N ASP A 7 16.62 23.57 -5.75
CA ASP A 7 15.23 23.67 -6.19
C ASP A 7 14.89 22.51 -7.15
N ILE A 8 15.83 22.16 -8.02
CA ILE A 8 15.71 21.01 -8.93
C ILE A 8 15.61 19.70 -8.13
N LEU A 9 16.45 19.52 -7.10
CA LEU A 9 16.39 18.33 -6.24
C LEU A 9 15.06 18.23 -5.49
N LEU A 10 14.54 19.35 -4.98
CA LEU A 10 13.26 19.39 -4.29
C LEU A 10 12.10 19.01 -5.21
N ILE A 11 12.08 19.51 -6.46
CA ILE A 11 11.04 19.17 -7.45
C ILE A 11 11.06 17.66 -7.75
N ILE A 12 12.24 17.07 -7.98
CA ILE A 12 12.38 15.63 -8.27
C ILE A 12 11.90 14.80 -7.08
N LEU A 13 12.30 15.16 -5.86
CA LEU A 13 11.87 14.50 -4.63
C LEU A 13 10.34 14.57 -4.50
N HIS A 14 9.74 15.72 -4.78
CA HIS A 14 8.30 15.93 -4.68
C HIS A 14 7.53 15.04 -5.66
N ILE A 15 7.98 14.97 -6.92
CA ILE A 15 7.38 14.10 -7.95
C ILE A 15 7.46 12.63 -7.53
N PHE A 16 8.61 12.21 -7.00
CA PHE A 16 8.77 10.86 -6.47
C PHE A 16 7.80 10.58 -5.33
N PHE A 17 7.65 11.51 -4.39
CA PHE A 17 6.76 11.37 -3.24
C PHE A 17 5.30 11.25 -3.67
N ILE A 18 4.88 12.05 -4.65
CA ILE A 18 3.53 11.97 -5.23
C ILE A 18 3.30 10.61 -5.89
N GLY A 19 4.26 10.12 -6.68
CA GLY A 19 4.18 8.78 -7.29
C GLY A 19 4.04 7.67 -6.24
N PHE A 20 4.83 7.74 -5.17
CA PHE A 20 4.73 6.81 -4.04
C PHE A 20 3.38 6.91 -3.31
N PHE A 21 2.85 8.11 -3.14
CA PHE A 21 1.57 8.34 -2.49
C PHE A 21 0.40 7.79 -3.32
N ILE A 22 0.45 7.96 -4.65
CA ILE A 22 -0.54 7.38 -5.56
C ILE A 22 -0.51 5.85 -5.48
N LEU A 23 0.68 5.23 -5.48
CA LEU A 23 0.81 3.77 -5.33
C LEU A 23 0.26 3.28 -3.99
N TRP A 24 0.52 4.03 -2.91
CA TRP A 24 0.00 3.70 -1.59
C TRP A 24 -1.53 3.78 -1.54
N ILE A 25 -2.12 4.85 -2.07
CA ILE A 25 -3.59 4.99 -2.19
C ILE A 25 -4.16 3.87 -3.07
N TRP A 26 -3.51 3.54 -4.18
CA TRP A 26 -3.97 2.48 -5.07
C TRP A 26 -4.02 1.12 -4.37
N MET A 27 -3.01 0.80 -3.53
CA MET A 27 -3.03 -0.41 -2.70
C MET A 27 -4.13 -0.38 -1.63
N LEU A 28 -4.40 0.79 -1.04
CA LEU A 28 -5.49 0.94 -0.08
C LEU A 28 -6.85 0.70 -0.75
N ILE A 29 -7.05 1.25 -1.95
CA ILE A 29 -8.25 1.01 -2.76
C ILE A 29 -8.34 -0.47 -3.14
N ASP A 30 -7.26 -1.12 -3.58
CA ASP A 30 -7.26 -2.55 -3.89
C ASP A 30 -7.65 -3.39 -2.67
N ALA A 31 -7.18 -3.04 -1.47
CA ALA A 31 -7.54 -3.73 -0.23
C ALA A 31 -9.02 -3.51 0.16
N ILE A 32 -9.57 -2.30 -0.05
CA ILE A 32 -10.98 -1.98 0.21
C ILE A 32 -11.91 -2.66 -0.81
N PHE A 33 -11.55 -2.62 -2.09
CA PHE A 33 -12.33 -3.20 -3.19
C PHE A 33 -12.10 -4.70 -3.38
N ALA A 34 -11.15 -5.32 -2.67
CA ALA A 34 -10.97 -6.77 -2.59
C ALA A 34 -12.16 -7.54 -1.97
N ASN A 35 -13.36 -6.93 -1.91
CA ASN A 35 -14.60 -7.54 -1.46
C ASN A 35 -14.86 -8.81 -2.28
N GLY A 36 -14.68 -9.98 -1.67
CA GLY A 36 -14.81 -11.29 -2.32
C GLY A 36 -13.50 -12.08 -2.50
N ARG A 37 -12.33 -11.45 -2.33
CA ARG A 37 -11.04 -12.16 -2.24
C ARG A 37 -10.76 -12.48 -0.78
N ARG A 38 -10.54 -13.76 -0.44
CA ARG A 38 -10.06 -14.14 0.89
C ARG A 38 -8.62 -13.62 1.06
N LEU A 39 -8.49 -12.41 1.59
CA LEU A 39 -7.24 -11.94 2.17
C LEU A 39 -6.85 -12.94 3.26
N LYS A 40 -5.87 -13.81 3.01
CA LYS A 40 -5.40 -14.73 4.04
C LYS A 40 -4.35 -14.05 4.89
N CYS A 41 -4.80 -13.41 5.96
CA CYS A 41 -3.92 -13.21 7.09
C CYS A 41 -3.80 -14.54 7.83
N LYS A 42 -2.60 -15.13 7.89
CA LYS A 42 -2.34 -16.41 8.59
C LYS A 42 -2.79 -16.36 10.05
N ILE A 43 -2.87 -15.17 10.63
CA ILE A 43 -3.29 -14.88 12.01
C ILE A 43 -4.83 -14.87 12.15
N LEU A 44 -5.58 -14.58 11.08
CA LEU A 44 -7.05 -14.45 11.08
C LEU A 44 -7.71 -15.51 10.18
N LYS A 45 -7.11 -16.69 10.06
CA LYS A 45 -7.56 -17.77 9.18
C LYS A 45 -9.04 -18.17 9.38
N ASP A 46 -9.54 -18.02 10.59
CA ASP A 46 -10.92 -18.38 10.98
C ASP A 46 -11.90 -17.20 10.89
N ASN A 47 -11.44 -15.98 10.58
CA ASN A 47 -12.26 -14.77 10.45
C ASN A 47 -11.97 -14.05 9.11
N PRO A 48 -12.59 -14.51 8.00
CA PRO A 48 -12.33 -13.95 6.68
C PRO A 48 -12.72 -12.47 6.56
N ASP A 49 -13.78 -12.04 7.25
CA ASP A 49 -14.24 -10.65 7.23
C ASP A 49 -13.31 -9.72 8.04
N GLY A 50 -12.77 -10.22 9.16
CA GLY A 50 -11.83 -9.48 10.00
C GLY A 50 -10.46 -9.29 9.34
N SER A 51 -10.03 -10.26 8.53
CA SER A 51 -8.76 -10.20 7.81
C SER A 51 -8.67 -9.00 6.86
N LYS A 52 -9.76 -8.66 6.18
CA LYS A 52 -9.84 -7.49 5.29
C LYS A 52 -9.65 -6.19 6.07
N LEU A 53 -10.36 -6.04 7.18
CA LEU A 53 -10.31 -4.83 8.00
C LEU A 53 -8.90 -4.60 8.57
N VAL A 54 -8.24 -5.67 9.00
CA VAL A 54 -6.87 -5.62 9.53
C VAL A 54 -5.89 -5.18 8.46
N TRP A 55 -6.01 -5.65 7.21
CA TRP A 55 -5.14 -5.18 6.13
C TRP A 55 -5.34 -3.71 5.79
N ILE A 56 -6.57 -3.23 5.79
CA ILE A 56 -6.87 -1.80 5.63
C ILE A 56 -6.21 -1.01 6.77
N LEU A 57 -6.35 -1.44 8.03
CA LEU A 57 -5.70 -0.82 9.17
C LEU A 57 -4.17 -0.83 9.04
N VAL A 58 -3.57 -1.94 8.62
CA VAL A 58 -2.11 -2.06 8.43
C VAL A 58 -1.62 -1.10 7.34
N ILE A 59 -2.32 -1.00 6.22
CA ILE A 59 -1.93 -0.07 5.14
C ILE A 59 -2.06 1.39 5.62
N ILE A 60 -3.10 1.71 6.40
CA ILE A 60 -3.33 3.05 6.97
C ILE A 60 -2.26 3.41 8.01
N PHE A 61 -2.05 2.56 9.02
CA PHE A 61 -1.16 2.86 10.16
C PHE A 61 0.32 2.65 9.84
N ALA A 62 0.68 1.64 9.04
CA ALA A 62 2.06 1.39 8.64
C ALA A 62 2.44 2.13 7.35
N GLY A 63 1.50 2.84 6.73
CA GLY A 63 1.73 3.64 5.53
C GLY A 63 2.34 2.79 4.42
N TRP A 64 3.47 3.27 3.88
CA TRP A 64 4.19 2.62 2.80
C TRP A 64 4.67 1.20 3.18
N VAL A 65 5.08 0.97 4.44
CA VAL A 65 5.52 -0.35 4.91
C VAL A 65 4.34 -1.33 4.86
N GLY A 66 3.16 -0.89 5.28
CA GLY A 66 1.94 -1.67 5.22
C GLY A 66 1.55 -2.06 3.80
N ALA A 67 1.66 -1.11 2.86
CA ALA A 67 1.40 -1.37 1.43
C ALA A 67 2.40 -2.35 0.81
N VAL A 68 3.69 -2.26 1.16
CA VAL A 68 4.72 -3.19 0.68
C VAL A 68 4.49 -4.59 1.22
N VAL A 69 4.17 -4.71 2.52
CA VAL A 69 3.88 -5.99 3.18
C VAL A 69 2.61 -6.61 2.60
N TYR A 70 1.56 -5.81 2.35
CA TYR A 70 0.35 -6.22 1.64
C TYR A 70 0.68 -6.80 0.28
N TYR A 71 1.44 -6.06 -0.53
CA TYR A 71 1.80 -6.48 -1.87
C TYR A 71 2.58 -7.80 -1.88
N ILE A 72 3.57 -7.97 -1.00
CA ILE A 72 4.38 -9.19 -0.96
C ILE A 72 3.53 -10.40 -0.56
N LEU A 73 2.68 -10.26 0.47
CA LEU A 73 1.86 -11.36 0.97
C LEU A 73 0.74 -11.72 -0.01
N GLU A 74 0.00 -10.73 -0.51
CA GLU A 74 -1.07 -10.91 -1.48
C GLU A 74 -0.54 -11.45 -2.82
N LYS A 75 0.52 -10.87 -3.38
CA LYS A 75 1.06 -11.25 -4.70
C LYS A 75 1.68 -12.64 -4.70
N ARG A 76 2.27 -13.08 -3.57
CA ARG A 76 2.78 -14.45 -3.43
C ARG A 76 1.66 -15.48 -3.53
N GLU A 77 0.48 -15.14 -3.03
CA GLU A 77 -0.68 -16.04 -3.05
C GLU A 77 -1.39 -16.06 -4.42
N ARG A 78 -1.36 -14.96 -5.19
CA ARG A 78 -1.89 -14.92 -6.57
C ARG A 78 -1.06 -15.71 -7.59
N ARG A 79 0.18 -16.09 -7.27
CA ARG A 79 1.13 -16.79 -8.16
C ARG A 79 1.23 -18.30 -7.89
N LYS A 80 0.49 -18.81 -6.90
CA LYS A 80 0.31 -20.23 -6.64
C LYS A 80 -1.03 -20.68 -7.17
#